data_AF-A0A0M3AG78-F1
#
_entry.id   AF-A0A0M3AG78-F1
#
_cell.length_a   1.000
_cell.length_b   1.000
_cell.length_c   1.000
_cell.angle_alpha   90.00
_cell.angle_beta   90.00
_cell.angle_gamma   90.00
#
_symmetry.space_group_name_H-M   'P 1'
#
loop_
_entity.id
_entity.type
_entity.pdbx_description
1 polymer ?
#
loop_
_entity_poly.entity_id
_entity_poly.type
_entity_poly.pdbx_seq_one_letter_code
_entity_poly.pdbx_strand_id
1 'polypeptide(L)'
;MLAIFKHKFVPNIPLLCGLLLLGSLYGCGSKHTPTELPQADAVLQLLHAQDASVIQIKLQQCQVGNLFVGQEGTSSKYDIYRCQITVERFDDEYQQSFLKDQVVHLRPYDSETGWQLVASN
;
A
#
# COMPACT_ATOMS: atom_id res chain seq x y z
N MET A 1 80.90 0.77 42.40
CA MET A 1 80.03 1.36 43.44
C MET A 1 78.59 1.27 42.97
N LEU A 2 77.73 0.67 43.79
CA LEU A 2 76.28 0.59 43.59
C LEU A 2 75.64 1.99 43.59
N ALA A 3 74.61 2.19 42.76
CA ALA A 3 73.38 2.87 43.20
C ALA A 3 72.22 2.56 42.24
N ILE A 4 71.20 1.88 42.78
CA ILE A 4 69.89 1.62 42.20
C ILE A 4 68.96 2.76 42.65
N PHE A 5 68.25 3.43 41.74
CA PHE A 5 67.06 4.24 42.03
C PHE A 5 66.07 4.09 40.87
N LYS A 6 65.07 3.21 41.02
CA LYS A 6 63.70 3.44 41.50
C LYS A 6 62.76 4.12 40.48
N HIS A 7 61.78 3.32 40.07
CA HIS A 7 60.56 3.62 39.32
C HIS A 7 59.91 4.97 39.63
N LYS A 8 59.23 5.52 38.60
CA LYS A 8 57.85 6.01 38.70
C LYS A 8 57.22 6.08 37.30
N PHE A 9 56.26 5.18 37.07
CA PHE A 9 55.36 5.15 35.92
C PHE A 9 54.10 5.92 36.34
N VAL A 10 53.70 6.95 35.58
CA VAL A 10 52.41 7.62 35.73
C VAL A 10 51.92 8.04 34.33
N PRO A 11 50.85 7.44 33.79
CA PRO A 11 50.16 7.96 32.63
C PRO A 11 49.01 8.85 33.12
N ASN A 12 48.90 10.08 32.60
CA ASN A 12 47.70 10.90 32.79
C ASN A 12 47.26 11.42 31.42
N ILE A 13 46.36 10.66 30.80
CA ILE A 13 45.59 11.05 29.62
C ILE A 13 44.31 11.70 30.15
N PRO A 14 44.05 13.00 29.92
CA PRO A 14 42.76 13.59 30.25
C PRO A 14 41.70 13.15 29.23
N LEU A 15 40.71 12.45 29.75
CA LEU A 15 39.49 11.98 29.12
C LEU A 15 38.60 13.19 28.82
N LEU A 16 38.54 13.66 27.57
CA LEU A 16 37.59 14.69 27.15
C LEU A 16 36.27 14.03 26.71
N CYS A 17 35.32 14.11 27.63
CA CYS A 17 33.91 13.84 27.48
C CYS A 17 33.31 14.73 26.37
N GLY A 18 32.84 14.12 25.28
CA GLY A 18 32.12 14.79 24.20
C GLY A 18 30.82 14.05 23.91
N LEU A 19 29.82 14.31 24.75
CA LEU A 19 28.47 13.76 24.64
C LEU A 19 27.58 14.86 24.04
N LEU A 20 27.27 14.80 22.74
CA LEU A 20 26.22 15.62 22.13
C LEU A 20 25.49 14.84 21.03
N LEU A 21 24.45 14.12 21.48
CA LEU A 21 23.12 14.05 20.90
C LEU A 21 23.02 14.03 19.36
N LEU A 22 23.27 12.86 18.77
CA LEU A 22 22.57 12.49 17.53
C LEU A 22 21.13 12.15 17.91
N GLY A 23 20.29 13.17 17.91
CA GLY A 23 18.84 13.01 17.99
C GLY A 23 18.41 12.10 16.85
N SER A 24 18.03 10.88 17.18
CA SER A 24 17.24 10.05 16.30
C SER A 24 15.92 10.77 16.08
N LEU A 25 15.82 11.47 14.95
CA LEU A 25 14.54 11.80 14.36
C LEU A 25 13.90 10.45 14.00
N TYR A 26 13.21 9.84 14.98
CA TYR A 26 12.17 8.88 14.68
C TYR A 26 11.09 9.69 13.96
N GLY A 27 11.24 9.82 12.64
CA GLY A 27 10.13 10.12 11.79
C GLY A 27 9.08 9.06 12.09
N CYS A 28 7.97 9.48 12.67
CA CYS A 28 6.77 8.66 12.75
C CYS A 28 6.25 8.53 11.31
N GLY A 29 6.91 7.69 10.51
CA GLY A 29 6.38 7.24 9.26
C GLY A 29 5.10 6.51 9.62
N SER A 30 3.95 7.13 9.31
CA SER A 30 2.64 6.52 9.45
C SER A 30 2.77 5.12 8.89
N LYS A 31 2.62 4.11 9.75
CA LYS A 31 2.62 2.72 9.31
C LYS A 31 1.56 2.64 8.22
N HIS A 32 2.00 2.44 6.98
CA HIS A 32 1.14 2.26 5.83
C HIS A 32 0.32 1.02 6.16
N THR A 33 -0.88 1.23 6.69
CA THR A 33 -1.84 0.16 6.93
C THR A 33 -2.04 -0.53 5.58
N PRO A 34 -1.98 -1.86 5.50
CA PRO A 34 -2.23 -2.56 4.25
C PRO A 34 -3.57 -2.06 3.70
N THR A 35 -3.55 -1.38 2.56
CA THR A 35 -4.78 -0.89 1.96
C THR A 35 -5.63 -2.09 1.58
N GLU A 36 -6.82 -2.21 2.14
CA GLU A 36 -7.70 -3.36 1.96
C GLU A 36 -7.97 -3.57 0.45
N LEU A 37 -7.89 -4.82 -0.01
CA LEU A 37 -8.21 -5.15 -1.40
C LEU A 37 -9.73 -5.17 -1.56
N PRO A 38 -10.27 -4.76 -2.73
CA PRO A 38 -11.70 -4.83 -2.95
C PRO A 38 -12.17 -6.28 -2.88
N GLN A 39 -13.28 -6.50 -2.19
CA GLN A 39 -13.96 -7.79 -2.17
C GLN A 39 -14.73 -7.99 -3.49
N ALA A 40 -14.90 -9.24 -3.91
CA ALA A 40 -15.50 -9.56 -5.21
C ALA A 40 -16.98 -9.13 -5.29
N ASP A 41 -17.71 -9.17 -4.18
CA ASP A 41 -19.09 -8.71 -4.06
C ASP A 41 -19.23 -7.19 -4.26
N ALA A 42 -18.33 -6.40 -3.67
CA ALA A 42 -18.30 -4.95 -3.86
C ALA A 42 -18.05 -4.60 -5.34
N VAL A 43 -17.14 -5.31 -6.00
CA VAL A 43 -16.89 -5.13 -7.44
C VAL A 43 -18.09 -5.59 -8.28
N LEU A 44 -18.73 -6.69 -7.92
CA LEU A 44 -19.95 -7.17 -8.58
C LEU A 44 -21.06 -6.13 -8.49
N GLN A 45 -21.32 -5.58 -7.31
CA GLN A 45 -22.35 -4.56 -7.10
C GLN A 45 -22.11 -3.32 -7.96
N LEU A 46 -20.85 -2.84 -8.04
CA LEU A 46 -20.49 -1.72 -8.88
C LEU A 46 -20.71 -2.00 -10.38
N LEU A 47 -20.30 -3.18 -10.85
CA LEU A 47 -20.45 -3.56 -12.26
C LEU A 47 -21.91 -3.81 -12.63
N HIS A 48 -22.67 -4.49 -11.76
CA HIS A 48 -24.08 -4.75 -11.95
C HIS A 48 -24.91 -3.46 -11.97
N ALA A 49 -24.55 -2.48 -11.14
CA ALA A 49 -25.19 -1.16 -11.15
C ALA A 49 -24.93 -0.38 -12.45
N GLN A 50 -23.82 -0.63 -13.14
CA GLN A 50 -23.51 -0.03 -14.44
C GLN A 50 -24.13 -0.81 -15.62
N ASP A 51 -24.15 -2.14 -15.51
CA ASP A 51 -24.59 -3.06 -16.54
C ASP A 51 -25.30 -4.26 -15.87
N ALA A 52 -26.63 -4.25 -15.88
CA ALA A 52 -27.44 -5.27 -15.23
C ALA A 52 -27.28 -6.68 -15.85
N SER A 53 -26.69 -6.79 -17.04
CA SER A 53 -26.36 -8.10 -17.63
C SER A 53 -25.25 -8.82 -16.87
N VAL A 54 -24.43 -8.10 -16.10
CA VAL A 54 -23.35 -8.67 -15.28
C VAL A 54 -23.94 -9.39 -14.07
N ILE A 55 -23.96 -10.73 -14.09
CA ILE A 55 -24.59 -11.53 -13.02
C ILE A 55 -23.59 -12.06 -12.00
N GLN A 56 -22.33 -12.26 -12.39
CA GLN A 56 -21.29 -12.80 -11.54
C GLN A 56 -19.92 -12.30 -11.96
N ILE A 57 -19.00 -12.21 -10.99
CA ILE A 57 -17.58 -12.00 -11.28
C ILE A 57 -16.69 -12.97 -10.50
N LYS A 58 -15.50 -13.20 -11.05
CA LYS A 58 -14.37 -13.80 -10.36
C LYS A 58 -13.23 -12.78 -10.30
N LEU A 59 -12.90 -12.34 -9.10
CA LEU A 59 -11.74 -11.50 -8.85
C LEU A 59 -10.47 -12.36 -8.91
N GLN A 60 -9.55 -12.04 -9.81
CA GLN A 60 -8.32 -12.83 -10.00
C GLN A 60 -7.14 -12.21 -9.24
N GLN A 61 -6.76 -10.98 -9.60
CA GLN A 61 -5.63 -10.28 -9.00
C GLN A 61 -5.88 -8.78 -9.05
N CYS A 62 -5.51 -8.06 -7.99
CA CYS A 62 -5.47 -6.61 -7.98
C CYS A 62 -4.04 -6.13 -7.76
N GLN A 63 -3.65 -5.11 -8.52
CA GLN A 63 -2.40 -4.37 -8.35
C GLN A 63 -2.74 -2.97 -7.88
N VAL A 64 -2.04 -2.50 -6.84
CA VAL A 64 -2.26 -1.16 -6.28
C VAL A 64 -1.12 -0.26 -6.72
N GLY A 65 -1.47 0.90 -7.26
CA GLY A 65 -0.52 1.94 -7.62
C GLY A 65 -0.94 3.27 -7.00
N ASN A 66 0.03 4.02 -6.51
CA ASN A 66 -0.18 5.37 -5.99
C ASN A 66 0.91 6.28 -6.56
N LEU A 67 0.50 7.29 -7.34
CA LEU A 67 1.41 8.21 -8.03
C LEU A 67 2.17 9.13 -7.07
N PHE A 68 1.71 9.25 -5.83
CA PHE A 68 2.27 10.13 -4.80
C PHE A 68 2.99 9.34 -3.70
N VAL A 69 3.29 8.05 -3.90
CA VAL A 69 4.06 7.26 -2.94
C VAL A 69 5.40 7.93 -2.63
N GLY A 70 5.73 8.03 -1.35
CA GLY A 70 6.96 8.65 -0.85
C GLY A 70 6.90 10.18 -0.68
N GLN A 71 5.78 10.82 -1.01
CA GLN A 71 5.58 12.26 -0.75
C GLN A 71 4.94 12.50 0.62
N GLU A 72 5.34 13.58 1.31
CA GLU A 72 4.73 13.98 2.57
C GLU A 72 3.25 14.31 2.37
N GLY A 73 2.38 13.80 3.24
CA GLY A 73 0.93 13.97 3.13
C GLY A 73 0.23 13.04 2.13
N THR A 74 0.96 12.11 1.50
CA THR A 74 0.34 11.03 0.73
C THR A 74 -0.42 10.06 1.63
N SER A 75 -1.51 9.49 1.12
CA SER A 75 -2.27 8.46 1.81
C SER A 75 -2.97 7.54 0.81
N SER A 76 -3.62 6.50 1.32
CA SER A 76 -4.35 5.51 0.53
C SER A 76 -5.51 6.09 -0.28
N LYS A 77 -5.95 7.33 0.00
CA LYS A 77 -6.99 8.00 -0.79
C LYS A 77 -6.60 8.23 -2.26
N TYR A 78 -5.31 8.15 -2.58
CA TYR A 78 -4.78 8.27 -3.94
C TYR A 78 -4.43 6.92 -4.57
N ASP A 79 -4.70 5.81 -3.87
CA ASP A 79 -4.45 4.48 -4.39
C ASP A 79 -5.42 4.18 -5.55
N ILE A 80 -4.88 3.71 -6.67
CA ILE A 80 -5.62 3.19 -7.81
C ILE A 80 -5.37 1.68 -7.89
N TYR A 81 -6.45 0.93 -7.92
CA TYR A 81 -6.47 -0.51 -7.96
C TYR A 81 -6.78 -0.96 -9.37
N ARG A 82 -5.86 -1.70 -9.98
CA ARG A 82 -6.05 -2.34 -11.28
C ARG A 82 -6.31 -3.82 -11.05
N CYS A 83 -7.57 -4.23 -11.21
CA CYS A 83 -8.00 -5.59 -10.95
C CYS A 83 -8.29 -6.36 -12.24
N GLN A 84 -7.70 -7.54 -12.38
CA GLN A 84 -8.05 -8.55 -13.37
C GLN A 84 -9.26 -9.33 -12.87
N ILE A 85 -10.31 -9.38 -13.69
CA ILE A 85 -11.55 -10.08 -13.35
C ILE A 85 -12.04 -10.89 -14.53
N THR A 86 -12.70 -12.01 -14.24
CA THR A 86 -13.58 -12.69 -15.20
C THR A 86 -15.01 -12.27 -14.90
N VAL A 87 -15.72 -11.77 -15.89
CA VAL A 87 -17.11 -11.32 -15.77
C VAL A 87 -18.02 -12.29 -16.51
N GLU A 88 -19.08 -12.74 -15.85
CA GLU A 88 -20.18 -13.44 -16.48
C GLU A 88 -21.30 -12.46 -16.80
N ARG A 89 -21.70 -12.43 -18.07
CA ARG A 89 -22.86 -11.67 -18.52
C ARG A 89 -23.93 -12.60 -19.02
N PHE A 90 -25.18 -12.32 -18.66
CA PHE A 90 -26.34 -12.98 -19.22
C PHE A 90 -26.89 -12.16 -20.38
N ASP A 91 -27.05 -12.82 -21.53
CA ASP A 91 -27.70 -12.27 -22.71
C ASP A 91 -29.13 -12.79 -22.77
N ASP A 92 -30.10 -11.88 -22.71
CA ASP A 92 -31.52 -12.20 -22.69
C ASP A 92 -32.07 -12.58 -24.07
N GLU A 93 -31.48 -12.07 -25.15
CA GLU A 93 -31.84 -12.41 -26.52
C GLU A 93 -31.48 -13.86 -26.85
N TYR A 94 -30.25 -14.27 -26.49
CA TYR A 94 -29.77 -15.63 -26.75
C TYR A 94 -30.05 -16.61 -25.60
N GLN A 95 -30.55 -16.14 -24.46
CA GLN A 95 -30.81 -16.94 -23.25
C GLN A 95 -29.57 -17.72 -22.79
N GLN A 96 -28.40 -17.08 -22.82
CA GLN A 96 -27.11 -17.70 -22.58
C GLN A 96 -26.20 -16.80 -21.75
N SER A 97 -25.25 -17.39 -21.03
CA SER A 97 -24.21 -16.64 -20.33
C SER A 97 -22.87 -16.75 -21.02
N PHE A 98 -22.10 -15.67 -20.96
CA PHE A 98 -20.77 -15.56 -21.55
C PHE A 98 -19.76 -15.07 -20.51
N LEU A 99 -18.60 -15.71 -20.49
CA LEU A 99 -17.48 -15.33 -19.65
C LEU A 99 -16.50 -14.47 -20.45
N LYS A 100 -16.07 -13.36 -19.86
CA LYS A 100 -15.08 -12.47 -20.46
C LYS A 100 -14.10 -11.97 -19.41
N ASP A 101 -12.83 -12.16 -19.68
CA ASP A 101 -11.77 -11.53 -18.90
C ASP A 101 -11.66 -10.05 -19.25
N GLN A 102 -11.56 -9.21 -18.23
CA GLN A 102 -11.40 -7.76 -18.38
C GLN A 102 -10.63 -7.17 -17.19
N VAL A 103 -10.17 -5.93 -17.39
CA VAL A 103 -9.49 -5.14 -16.38
C VAL A 103 -10.42 -4.04 -15.92
N VAL A 104 -10.54 -3.88 -14.60
CA VAL A 104 -11.27 -2.76 -13.99
C VAL A 104 -10.32 -1.93 -13.15
N HIS A 105 -10.56 -0.63 -13.14
CA HIS A 105 -9.84 0.32 -12.32
C HIS A 105 -10.76 0.81 -11.21
N LEU A 106 -10.27 0.75 -9.97
CA LEU A 106 -11.03 1.10 -8.77
C LEU A 106 -10.23 2.09 -7.93
N ARG A 107 -10.93 2.91 -7.16
CA ARG A 107 -10.37 3.78 -6.13
C ARG A 107 -11.19 3.68 -4.85
N PRO A 108 -10.58 3.87 -3.67
CA PRO A 108 -11.35 4.08 -2.45
C PRO A 108 -12.30 5.26 -2.60
N TYR A 109 -13.53 5.10 -2.14
CA TYR A 109 -14.55 6.12 -2.18
C TYR A 109 -15.49 5.98 -0.97
N ASP A 110 -16.05 7.11 -0.53
CA ASP A 110 -17.00 7.13 0.58
C ASP A 110 -18.39 6.73 0.06
N SER A 111 -18.62 5.41 -0.01
CA SER A 111 -19.88 4.77 -0.43
C SER A 111 -20.14 3.52 0.39
N GLU A 112 -21.36 2.97 0.26
CA GLU A 112 -21.73 1.69 0.89
C GLU A 112 -20.77 0.54 0.52
N THR A 113 -20.26 0.54 -0.72
CA THR A 113 -19.28 -0.46 -1.17
C THR A 113 -17.85 -0.11 -0.79
N GLY A 114 -17.55 1.13 -0.41
CA GLY A 114 -16.19 1.63 -0.18
C GLY A 114 -15.36 1.87 -1.44
N TRP A 115 -15.95 1.66 -2.64
CA TRP A 115 -15.23 1.64 -3.92
C TRP A 115 -15.97 2.42 -5.00
N GLN A 116 -15.20 2.94 -5.96
CA GLN A 116 -15.73 3.57 -7.17
C GLN A 116 -14.96 3.10 -8.41
N LEU A 117 -15.68 2.84 -9.51
CA LEU A 117 -15.09 2.57 -10.82
C LEU A 117 -14.43 3.83 -11.38
N VAL A 118 -13.19 3.69 -11.83
CA VAL A 118 -12.46 4.73 -12.55
C VAL A 118 -12.62 4.45 -14.04
N ALA A 119 -13.13 5.43 -14.79
CA ALA A 119 -13.25 5.32 -16.23
C ALA A 119 -11.87 5.02 -16.84
N SER A 120 -11.82 4.00 -17.69
CA SER A 120 -10.66 3.72 -18.52
C SER A 120 -10.89 4.47 -19.83
N ASN A 121 -10.12 5.54 -20.07
CA ASN A 121 -10.14 6.28 -21.33
C ASN A 121 -9.65 5.42 -22.50
#